data_AF-A0A510JAH1-F1
#
_entry.id   AF-A0A510JAH1-F1
#
_cell.length_a   1.000
_cell.length_b   1.000
_cell.length_c   1.000
_cell.angle_alpha   90.00
_cell.angle_beta   90.00
_cell.angle_gamma   90.00
#
_symmetry.space_group_name_H-M   'P 1'
#
loop_
_entity.id
_entity.type
_entity.pdbx_description
1 polymer ?
#
loop_
_entity_poly.entity_id
_entity_poly.type
_entity_poly.pdbx_seq_one_letter_code
_entity_poly.pdbx_strand_id
1 'polypeptide(L)'
;MKKYGYFSLISNENLEAREILSIYRQKDVAEKAFHNIKDRLDARRLRVSSKPTMDGKIFVTFVSLVMLSYIKNKMSEKNYIRNTQHRNFLMNWT
;
A
#
# COMPACT_ATOMS: atom_id res chain seq x y z
N MET A 1 -3.38 -16.00 -27.50
CA MET A 1 -2.60 -16.90 -26.62
C MET A 1 -2.55 -16.28 -25.22
N LYS A 2 -3.20 -16.85 -24.21
CA LYS A 2 -3.10 -16.38 -22.81
C LYS A 2 -1.76 -16.87 -22.24
N LYS A 3 -0.87 -15.96 -21.87
CA LYS A 3 0.37 -16.30 -21.17
C LYS A 3 0.04 -16.47 -19.69
N TYR A 4 0.31 -17.65 -19.14
CA TYR A 4 0.25 -17.90 -17.71
C TYR A 4 1.66 -17.79 -17.14
N GLY A 5 1.83 -16.98 -16.09
CA GLY A 5 3.08 -16.89 -15.35
C GLY A 5 3.16 -17.98 -14.30
N TYR A 6 4.34 -18.60 -14.15
CA TYR A 6 4.64 -19.50 -13.04
C TYR A 6 5.54 -18.77 -12.05
N PHE A 7 5.38 -19.08 -10.76
CA PHE A 7 6.28 -18.62 -9.71
C PHE A 7 6.45 -19.75 -8.68
N SER A 8 7.59 -19.73 -7.98
CA SER A 8 7.90 -20.66 -6.91
C SER A 8 8.06 -19.89 -5.59
N LEU A 9 7.54 -20.45 -4.50
CA LEU A 9 7.72 -19.92 -3.15
C LEU A 9 8.60 -20.91 -2.39
N ILE A 10 9.70 -20.39 -1.83
CA ILE A 10 10.65 -21.17 -1.04
C ILE A 10 10.47 -20.72 0.42
N SER A 11 10.26 -21.69 1.32
CA SER A 11 10.07 -21.47 2.74
C SER A 11 11.03 -22.36 3.52
N ASN A 12 11.52 -21.87 4.65
CA ASN A 12 12.28 -22.65 5.64
C ASN A 12 11.35 -23.41 6.60
N GLU A 13 10.06 -23.07 6.63
CA GLU A 13 9.04 -23.72 7.45
C GLU A 13 8.20 -24.72 6.64
N ASN A 14 7.81 -25.82 7.30
CA ASN A 14 6.95 -26.85 6.73
C ASN A 14 5.47 -26.50 6.97
N LEU A 15 4.94 -25.63 6.12
CA LEU A 15 3.55 -25.15 6.15
C LEU A 15 2.76 -25.71 4.96
N GLU A 16 1.43 -25.75 5.08
CA GLU A 16 0.62 -26.13 3.93
C GLU A 16 0.68 -25.07 2.82
N ALA A 17 0.56 -25.51 1.57
CA ALA A 17 0.62 -24.62 0.40
C ALA A 17 -0.38 -23.44 0.47
N ARG A 18 -1.55 -23.66 1.06
CA ARG A 18 -2.56 -22.61 1.27
C ARG A 18 -2.07 -21.54 2.26
N GLU A 19 -1.41 -21.94 3.33
CA GLU A 19 -0.88 -21.04 4.35
C GLU A 19 0.28 -20.22 3.77
N ILE A 20 1.22 -20.88 3.07
CA ILE A 20 2.33 -20.23 2.35
C ILE A 20 1.80 -19.17 1.39
N LEU A 21 0.77 -19.50 0.60
CA LEU A 21 0.15 -18.54 -0.31
C LEU A 21 -0.54 -17.39 0.43
N SER A 22 -1.16 -17.65 1.58
CA SER A 22 -1.80 -16.61 2.39
C SER A 22 -0.79 -15.62 2.95
N ILE A 23 0.35 -16.11 3.46
CA ILE A 23 1.46 -15.31 3.98
C ILE A 23 2.08 -14.51 2.83
N TYR A 24 2.33 -15.14 1.69
CA TYR A 24 2.81 -14.42 0.51
C TYR A 24 1.83 -13.32 0.07
N ARG A 25 0.52 -13.57 0.11
CA ARG A 25 -0.49 -12.55 -0.21
C ARG A 25 -0.52 -11.41 0.79
N GLN A 26 -0.15 -11.60 2.06
CA GLN A 26 -0.03 -10.49 3.01
C GLN A 26 1.03 -9.47 2.57
N LYS A 27 2.01 -9.87 1.74
CA LYS A 27 2.96 -8.95 1.10
C LYS A 27 2.25 -7.87 0.24
N ASP A 28 1.11 -8.16 -0.37
CA ASP A 28 0.31 -7.19 -1.13
C ASP A 28 -0.13 -6.00 -0.26
N VAL A 29 -0.36 -6.22 1.03
CA VAL A 29 -0.66 -5.14 1.99
C VAL A 29 0.53 -4.18 2.11
N ALA A 30 1.75 -4.72 2.18
CA ALA A 30 2.97 -3.93 2.20
C ALA A 30 3.16 -3.17 0.87
N GLU A 31 2.96 -3.83 -0.28
CA GLU A 31 3.05 -3.20 -1.60
C GLU A 31 2.06 -2.03 -1.74
N LYS A 32 0.81 -2.22 -1.28
CA LYS A 32 -0.21 -1.16 -1.22
C LYS A 32 0.20 -0.01 -0.31
N ALA A 33 0.86 -0.30 0.82
CA ALA A 33 1.36 0.73 1.73
C ALA A 33 2.48 1.57 1.06
N PHE A 34 3.44 0.92 0.41
CA PHE A 34 4.49 1.60 -0.36
C PHE A 34 3.95 2.40 -1.55
N HIS A 35 2.90 1.90 -2.19
CA HIS A 35 2.20 2.64 -3.24
C HIS A 35 1.52 3.90 -2.68
N ASN A 36 0.83 3.82 -1.54
CA ASN A 36 0.25 5.01 -0.88
C ASN A 36 1.33 6.04 -0.52
N ILE A 37 2.50 5.60 -0.05
CA ILE A 37 3.64 6.48 0.22
C ILE A 37 4.05 7.24 -1.06
N LYS A 38 4.18 6.54 -2.19
CA LYS A 38 4.62 7.11 -3.47
C LYS A 38 3.60 8.07 -4.09
N ASP A 39 2.31 7.72 -4.03
CA ASP A 39 1.29 8.40 -4.82
C ASP A 39 0.42 9.36 -4.00
N ARG A 40 0.14 9.05 -2.72
CA ARG A 40 -0.73 9.88 -1.85
C ARG A 40 0.03 10.75 -0.87
N LEU A 41 1.27 10.37 -0.52
CA LEU A 41 2.12 11.11 0.42
C LEU A 41 3.32 11.80 -0.28
N ASP A 42 3.32 11.84 -1.62
CA ASP A 42 4.32 12.52 -2.46
C ASP A 42 5.79 12.19 -2.10
N ALA A 43 6.03 10.95 -1.69
CA ALA A 43 7.39 10.47 -1.41
C ALA A 43 8.06 9.82 -2.63
N ARG A 44 7.50 10.02 -3.84
CA ARG A 44 8.08 9.51 -5.11
C ARG A 44 9.49 10.02 -5.35
N ARG A 45 9.79 11.25 -4.93
CA ARG A 45 11.14 11.83 -4.92
C ARG A 45 11.34 12.56 -3.60
N LEU A 46 12.42 12.26 -2.90
CA LEU A 46 12.67 12.88 -1.61
C LEU A 46 13.01 14.38 -1.74
N ARG A 47 13.56 14.85 -2.89
CA ARG A 47 13.83 16.28 -3.23
C ARG A 47 14.42 17.09 -2.06
N VAL A 48 15.39 16.51 -1.36
CA VAL A 48 16.09 17.12 -0.23
C VAL A 48 17.58 17.08 -0.50
N SER A 49 18.29 18.13 -0.10
CA SER A 49 19.73 18.30 -0.35
C SER A 49 20.61 17.71 0.75
N SER A 50 20.06 17.41 1.92
CA SER A 50 20.80 16.92 3.08
C SER A 50 20.24 15.61 3.61
N LYS A 51 21.13 14.78 4.19
CA LYS A 51 20.78 13.50 4.81
C LYS A 51 19.85 13.66 6.03
N PRO A 52 20.08 14.61 6.96
CA PRO A 52 19.14 14.85 8.07
C PRO A 52 17.73 15.23 7.60
N THR A 53 17.60 16.06 6.57
CA THR A 53 16.29 16.43 6.01
C THR A 53 15.61 15.24 5.33
N MET A 54 16.38 14.34 4.72
CA MET A 54 15.87 13.09 4.15
C MET A 54 15.30 12.17 5.21
N ASP A 55 16.04 11.95 6.30
CA ASP A 55 15.62 11.09 7.40
C ASP A 55 14.36 11.66 8.08
N GLY A 56 14.31 12.98 8.26
CA GLY A 56 13.10 13.67 8.75
C GLY A 56 11.89 13.50 7.84
N LYS A 57 12.07 13.63 6.52
CA LYS A 57 10.98 13.43 5.54
C LYS A 57 10.46 11.99 5.55
N ILE A 58 11.36 11.00 5.63
CA ILE A 58 10.99 9.59 5.71
C ILE A 58 10.21 9.33 7.00
N PHE A 59 10.66 9.88 8.13
CA PHE A 59 9.98 9.73 9.42
C PHE A 59 8.55 10.30 9.40
N VAL A 60 8.37 11.55 8.94
CA VAL A 60 7.04 12.17 8.85
C VAL A 60 6.13 11.40 7.89
N THR A 61 6.69 10.89 6.78
CA THR A 61 5.94 10.08 5.80
C THR A 61 5.47 8.76 6.41
N PHE A 62 6.30 8.13 7.24
CA PHE A 62 5.95 6.91 7.98
C PHE A 62 4.79 7.15 8.95
N VAL A 63 4.86 8.21 9.77
CA VAL A 63 3.75 8.58 10.68
C VAL A 63 2.46 8.89 9.91
N SER A 64 2.57 9.60 8.79
CA SER A 64 1.44 9.92 7.92
C SER A 64 0.79 8.66 7.34
N LEU A 65 1.58 7.63 6.99
CA LEU A 65 1.07 6.35 6.51
C LEU A 65 0.28 5.61 7.61
N VAL A 66 0.75 5.63 8.87
CA VAL A 66 0.03 5.02 10.00
C VAL A 66 -1.33 5.68 10.18
N MET A 67 -1.39 7.02 10.18
CA MET A 67 -2.64 7.77 10.28
C MET A 67 -3.58 7.46 9.12
N LEU A 68 -3.06 7.40 7.89
CA LEU A 68 -3.84 7.07 6.70
C LEU A 68 -4.42 5.65 6.76
N SER A 69 -3.65 4.69 7.27
CA SER A 69 -4.08 3.31 7.47
C SER A 69 -5.22 3.24 8.50
N TYR A 70 -5.07 3.93 9.63
CA TYR A 70 -6.10 4.03 10.66
C TYR A 70 -7.41 4.61 10.12
N ILE A 71 -7.32 5.73 9.40
CA ILE A 71 -8.48 6.39 8.80
C ILE A 71 -9.17 5.47 7.78
N LYS A 72 -8.39 4.78 6.92
CA LYS A 72 -8.94 3.80 5.97
C LYS A 72 -9.67 2.67 6.69
N ASN A 73 -9.07 2.11 7.74
CA ASN A 73 -9.67 1.02 8.50
C ASN A 73 -11.00 1.46 9.15
N LYS A 74 -11.02 2.65 9.76
CA LYS A 74 -12.25 3.21 10.35
C LYS A 74 -13.31 3.54 9.29
N MET A 75 -12.92 3.95 8.09
CA MET A 75 -13.86 4.15 6.98
C MET A 75 -14.45 2.84 6.43
N SER A 76 -13.66 1.77 6.37
CA SER A 76 -14.16 0.45 5.95
C SER A 76 -15.12 -0.15 6.98
N GLU A 77 -14.82 -0.04 8.28
CA GLU A 77 -15.71 -0.49 9.35
C GLU A 77 -17.10 0.16 9.27
N LYS A 78 -17.16 1.45 8.89
CA LYS A 78 -18.40 2.21 8.78
C LYS A 78 -19.06 2.17 7.40
N ASN A 79 -18.61 1.31 6.47
CA ASN A 79 -19.12 1.20 5.08
C ASN A 79 -19.14 2.50 4.25
N TYR A 80 -18.43 3.56 4.66
CA TYR A 80 -18.43 4.86 3.97
C TYR A 80 -17.80 4.80 2.56
N ILE A 81 -16.96 3.79 2.30
CA ILE A 81 -16.18 3.66 1.07
C ILE A 81 -17.08 3.36 -0.15
N ARG A 82 -18.26 2.78 0.04
CA ARG A 82 -19.16 2.44 -1.08
C ARG A 82 -19.76 3.68 -1.76
N ASN A 83 -19.86 4.81 -1.05
CA ASN A 83 -20.53 6.02 -1.54
C ASN A 83 -19.57 7.05 -2.17
N THR A 84 -18.28 7.03 -1.80
CA THR A 84 -17.28 7.99 -2.29
C THR A 84 -16.58 7.57 -3.58
N GLN A 85 -16.46 6.27 -3.86
CA GLN A 85 -15.84 5.76 -5.10
C GLN A 85 -16.64 6.16 -6.36
N HIS A 86 -17.97 6.30 -6.27
CA HIS A 86 -18.79 6.79 -7.38
C HIS A 86 -18.56 8.28 -7.72
N ARG A 87 -18.06 9.10 -6.79
CA ARG A 87 -17.89 10.55 -7.01
C ARG A 87 -16.54 10.92 -7.63
N ASN A 88 -15.49 10.14 -7.38
CA ASN A 88 -14.14 10.41 -7.93
C ASN A 88 -13.96 9.91 -9.37
N PHE A 89 -14.80 8.99 -9.85
CA PHE A 89 -14.78 8.60 -11.25
C PHE A 89 -15.32 9.72 -12.17
N LEU A 90 -16.20 10.59 -11.67
CA LEU A 90 -16.82 11.68 -12.42
C LEU A 90 -16.05 13.00 -12.38
N MET A 91 -15.10 13.20 -11.45
CA MET A 91 -14.34 14.46 -11.30
C MET A 91 -12.90 14.42 -11.86
N ASN A 92 -12.51 13.34 -12.54
CA ASN A 92 -11.23 13.25 -13.26
C ASN A 92 -11.36 13.51 -14.79
N TRP A 93 -12.52 13.97 -15.25
CA TRP A 93 -12.79 14.34 -16.66
C TRP A 93 -13.50 15.71 -16.81
N THR A 94 -13.21 16.64 -15.90
CA THR A 94 -13.49 18.08 -16.04
C THR A 94 -12.33 18.85 -15.45
#